data_AF-A0A4Z0ER65-F1
#
_entry.id   AF-A0A4Z0ER65-F1
#
_cell.length_a   1.000
_cell.length_b   1.000
_cell.length_c   1.000
_cell.angle_alpha   90.00
_cell.angle_beta   90.00
_cell.angle_gamma   90.00
#
_symmetry.space_group_name_H-M   'P 1'
#
loop_
_entity.id
_entity.type
_entity.pdbx_description
1 polymer ?
#
loop_
_entity_poly.entity_id
_entity_poly.type
_entity_poly.pdbx_seq_one_letter_code
_entity_poly.pdbx_strand_id
1 'polypeptide(L)'
;MRRFFIPVTITLLALSLGACQQDVVVNTPTTPPSETFVSDNTVAPTSANTVDGVPTRDMRLDSTARPAWLESRIQSILATRKRNPIIRITRYRYDGESVYYESAPCCDQQSTLYDLQGHVLCHPEGGITGKGDGRCGSFDKRKTNEQLVWQDPR
;
A
#
# COMPACT_ATOMS: atom_id res chain seq x y z
N MET A 1 -5.73 -27.56 62.90
CA MET A 1 -6.47 -28.52 62.04
C MET A 1 -7.91 -28.05 61.93
N ARG A 2 -8.40 -27.69 60.74
CA ARG A 2 -9.78 -27.97 60.32
C ARG A 2 -9.91 -27.79 58.82
N ARG A 3 -10.02 -28.94 58.15
CA ARG A 3 -10.31 -29.10 56.73
C ARG A 3 -11.79 -28.79 56.52
N PHE A 4 -12.12 -27.98 55.52
CA PHE A 4 -13.46 -27.97 54.95
C PHE A 4 -13.35 -28.32 53.48
N PHE A 5 -13.76 -29.55 53.20
CA PHE A 5 -14.07 -30.07 51.87
C PHE A 5 -15.41 -29.49 51.43
N ILE A 6 -15.50 -28.98 50.20
CA ILE A 6 -16.77 -28.66 49.54
C ILE A 6 -16.88 -29.57 48.30
N PRO A 7 -18.00 -30.29 48.11
CA PRO A 7 -18.16 -31.29 47.07
C PRO A 7 -18.71 -30.73 45.75
N VAL A 8 -18.23 -31.35 44.66
CA VAL A 8 -18.96 -31.83 43.46
C VAL A 8 -20.09 -30.96 42.89
N THR A 9 -19.87 -30.48 41.66
CA THR A 9 -20.90 -30.49 40.61
C THR A 9 -20.26 -30.89 39.28
N ILE A 10 -20.48 -32.14 38.87
CA ILE A 10 -20.27 -32.67 37.52
C ILE A 10 -21.59 -32.51 36.79
N THR A 11 -21.63 -31.77 35.68
CA THR A 11 -22.47 -32.03 34.49
C THR A 11 -22.33 -30.86 33.50
N LEU A 12 -21.98 -31.16 32.25
CA LEU A 12 -22.59 -30.62 31.02
C LEU A 12 -21.74 -31.15 29.84
N LEU A 13 -22.17 -32.25 29.23
CA LEU A 13 -23.06 -32.30 28.05
C LEU A 13 -22.23 -32.23 26.75
N ALA A 14 -21.97 -33.40 26.20
CA ALA A 14 -21.43 -33.56 24.85
C ALA A 14 -22.52 -33.22 23.83
N LEU A 15 -22.24 -32.30 22.90
CA LEU A 15 -22.95 -32.22 21.63
C LEU A 15 -21.95 -32.12 20.47
N SER A 16 -22.29 -32.90 19.47
CA SER A 16 -21.55 -33.33 18.30
C SER A 16 -21.55 -32.34 17.14
N LEU A 17 -20.47 -32.43 16.35
CA LEU A 17 -20.41 -32.40 14.88
C LEU A 17 -21.07 -31.21 14.15
N GLY A 18 -20.23 -30.38 13.55
CA GLY A 18 -20.62 -29.40 12.54
C GLY A 18 -19.42 -28.72 11.91
N ALA A 19 -18.55 -29.48 11.23
CA ALA A 19 -17.54 -28.90 10.36
C ALA A 19 -18.20 -28.48 9.04
N CYS A 20 -18.43 -27.18 8.84
CA CYS A 20 -18.75 -26.66 7.51
C CYS A 20 -17.43 -26.50 6.73
N GLN A 21 -17.04 -27.52 5.97
CA GLN A 21 -16.12 -27.33 4.85
C GLN A 21 -16.97 -26.89 3.64
N GLN A 22 -16.74 -25.68 3.15
CA GLN A 22 -17.25 -25.24 1.86
C GLN A 22 -16.17 -25.51 0.81
N ASP A 23 -16.29 -26.65 0.14
CA ASP A 23 -15.56 -26.92 -1.09
C ASP A 23 -16.08 -25.97 -2.18
N VAL A 24 -15.27 -24.97 -2.52
CA VAL A 24 -15.50 -24.12 -3.68
C VAL A 24 -14.89 -24.82 -4.90
N VAL A 25 -15.74 -25.47 -5.69
CA VAL A 25 -15.34 -26.03 -6.97
C VAL A 25 -15.13 -24.90 -7.98
N VAL A 26 -13.87 -24.60 -8.31
CA VAL A 26 -13.50 -23.67 -9.38
C VAL A 26 -13.60 -24.43 -10.71
N ASN A 27 -14.74 -24.29 -11.38
CA ASN A 27 -14.87 -24.73 -12.77
C ASN A 27 -14.34 -23.62 -13.68
N THR A 28 -13.08 -23.73 -14.08
CA THR A 28 -12.53 -22.92 -15.18
C THR A 28 -12.98 -23.54 -16.50
N PRO A 29 -13.81 -22.88 -17.33
CA PRO A 29 -14.02 -23.32 -18.70
C PRO A 29 -12.75 -23.05 -19.52
N THR A 30 -11.95 -24.09 -19.75
CA THR A 30 -10.92 -24.09 -20.79
C THR A 30 -11.59 -24.32 -22.13
N THR A 31 -12.00 -23.25 -22.80
CA THR A 31 -12.32 -23.29 -24.23
C THR A 31 -11.37 -22.34 -24.95
N PRO A 32 -10.40 -22.85 -25.74
CA PRO A 32 -9.67 -21.99 -26.67
C PRO A 32 -10.64 -21.50 -27.75
N PRO A 33 -10.66 -20.21 -28.12
CA PRO A 33 -11.46 -19.76 -29.24
C PRO A 33 -10.84 -20.31 -30.54
N SER A 34 -11.61 -21.18 -31.21
CA SER A 34 -11.36 -21.64 -32.56
C SER A 34 -11.40 -20.47 -33.54
N GLU A 35 -10.38 -20.37 -34.38
CA GLU A 35 -10.32 -19.44 -35.50
C GLU A 35 -11.48 -19.73 -36.48
N THR A 36 -12.31 -18.72 -36.73
CA THR A 36 -13.20 -18.72 -37.90
C THR A 36 -13.05 -17.39 -38.61
N PHE A 37 -12.40 -17.40 -39.77
CA PHE A 37 -12.33 -16.26 -40.68
C PHE A 37 -13.68 -16.12 -41.39
N VAL A 38 -14.38 -15.00 -41.18
CA VAL A 38 -15.49 -14.57 -42.02
C VAL A 38 -15.13 -13.21 -42.59
N SER A 39 -14.93 -13.20 -43.91
CA SER A 39 -14.71 -11.99 -44.72
C SER A 39 -16.07 -11.46 -45.13
N ASP A 40 -16.45 -10.27 -44.66
CA ASP A 40 -17.57 -9.52 -45.22
C ASP A 40 -17.27 -8.01 -45.23
N ASN A 41 -17.38 -7.40 -46.41
CA ASN A 41 -16.96 -6.03 -46.72
C ASN A 41 -17.96 -4.98 -46.21
N THR A 42 -18.13 -4.87 -44.90
CA THR A 42 -18.91 -3.78 -44.31
C THR A 42 -17.98 -2.64 -43.90
N VAL A 43 -18.08 -1.50 -44.59
CA VAL A 43 -17.38 -0.27 -44.19
C VAL A 43 -17.90 0.14 -42.82
N ALA A 44 -17.07 -0.03 -41.79
CA ALA A 44 -17.36 0.42 -40.45
C ALA A 44 -17.54 1.96 -40.47
N PRO A 45 -18.56 2.53 -39.81
CA PRO A 45 -18.56 3.95 -39.54
C PRO A 45 -17.32 4.25 -38.71
N THR A 46 -16.45 5.12 -39.22
CA THR A 46 -15.32 5.67 -38.47
C THR A 46 -15.86 6.27 -37.19
N SER A 47 -15.73 5.54 -36.07
CA SER A 47 -15.79 6.15 -34.76
C SER A 47 -14.64 7.14 -34.73
N ALA A 48 -14.95 8.41 -34.93
CA ALA A 48 -14.07 9.50 -34.58
C ALA A 48 -13.91 9.42 -33.07
N ASN A 49 -13.02 8.55 -32.60
CA ASN A 49 -12.50 8.63 -31.26
C ASN A 49 -11.75 9.95 -31.25
N THR A 50 -12.44 11.00 -30.80
CA THR A 50 -11.83 12.20 -30.28
C THR A 50 -10.90 11.72 -29.19
N VAL A 51 -9.64 11.48 -29.56
CA VAL A 51 -8.54 11.45 -28.62
C VAL A 51 -8.39 12.90 -28.21
N ASP A 52 -9.31 13.37 -27.36
CA ASP A 52 -8.99 14.48 -26.47
C ASP A 52 -7.75 13.98 -25.75
N GLY A 53 -6.60 14.52 -26.15
CA GLY A 53 -5.32 14.11 -25.64
C GLY A 53 -5.41 14.20 -24.13
N VAL A 54 -5.47 13.04 -23.46
CA VAL A 54 -5.24 12.98 -22.02
C VAL A 54 -3.89 13.67 -21.87
N PRO A 55 -3.81 14.80 -21.13
CA PRO A 55 -2.54 15.46 -20.93
C PRO A 55 -1.64 14.37 -20.37
N THR A 56 -0.58 14.02 -21.11
CA THR A 56 0.49 13.21 -20.55
C THR A 56 1.12 14.13 -19.51
N ARG A 57 0.49 14.22 -18.34
CA ARG A 57 1.04 14.93 -17.20
C ARG A 57 2.33 14.19 -16.94
N ASP A 58 3.43 14.78 -17.40
CA ASP A 58 4.75 14.22 -17.24
C ASP A 58 4.84 13.77 -15.77
N MET A 59 5.04 12.48 -15.57
CA MET A 59 4.87 11.83 -14.26
C MET A 59 5.97 12.25 -13.28
N ARG A 60 6.86 13.15 -13.74
CA ARG A 60 7.50 14.11 -12.87
C ARG A 60 6.42 14.96 -12.18
N LEU A 61 6.21 14.79 -10.88
CA LEU A 61 6.95 15.66 -9.97
C LEU A 61 6.86 17.14 -10.35
N ASP A 62 5.66 17.73 -10.33
CA ASP A 62 5.47 19.18 -10.43
C ASP A 62 6.30 19.88 -9.33
N SER A 63 7.54 20.26 -9.63
CA SER A 63 8.52 20.82 -8.67
C SER A 63 8.07 22.15 -8.13
N THR A 64 7.28 22.85 -8.93
CA THR A 64 6.67 24.13 -8.57
C THR A 64 5.64 23.99 -7.44
N ALA A 65 5.15 22.77 -7.17
CA ALA A 65 4.18 22.49 -6.10
C ALA A 65 4.80 21.81 -4.86
N ARG A 66 6.10 21.52 -4.85
CA ARG A 66 6.75 20.87 -3.69
C ARG A 66 7.21 21.91 -2.67
N PRO A 67 6.95 21.70 -1.37
CA PRO A 67 7.52 22.55 -0.33
C PRO A 67 9.06 22.61 -0.44
N ALA A 68 9.65 23.76 -0.12
CA ALA A 68 11.11 23.94 -0.22
C ALA A 68 11.91 22.94 0.63
N TRP A 69 11.37 22.52 1.79
CA TRP A 69 11.98 21.50 2.63
C TRP A 69 12.05 20.14 1.92
N LEU A 70 11.04 19.80 1.12
CA LEU A 70 10.95 18.53 0.43
C LEU A 70 11.96 18.49 -0.73
N GLU A 71 12.12 19.59 -1.46
CA GLU A 71 13.17 19.71 -2.48
C GLU A 71 14.57 19.55 -1.85
N SER A 72 14.80 20.19 -0.70
CA SER A 72 16.06 20.07 0.03
C SER A 72 16.31 18.62 0.47
N ARG A 73 15.27 17.92 0.93
CA ARG A 73 15.36 16.49 1.29
C ARG A 73 15.71 15.63 0.08
N ILE A 74 15.05 15.85 -1.06
CA ILE A 74 15.31 15.15 -2.33
C ILE A 74 16.77 15.35 -2.75
N GLN A 75 17.29 16.58 -2.71
CA GLN A 75 18.70 16.83 -3.05
C GLN A 75 19.66 16.10 -2.11
N SER A 76 19.34 16.02 -0.81
CA SER A 76 20.15 15.24 0.14
C SER A 76 20.20 13.75 -0.23
N ILE A 77 19.07 13.18 -0.68
CA ILE A 77 19.00 11.77 -1.10
C ILE A 77 19.84 11.55 -2.36
N LEU A 78 19.71 12.45 -3.35
CA LEU A 78 20.47 12.40 -4.60
C LEU A 78 21.98 12.58 -4.39
N ALA A 79 22.40 13.29 -3.35
CA ALA A 79 23.81 13.43 -2.97
C ALA A 79 24.40 12.15 -2.33
N THR A 80 23.57 11.19 -1.91
CA THR A 80 24.05 9.89 -1.41
C THR A 80 24.19 8.87 -2.54
N ARG A 81 24.84 7.73 -2.27
CA ARG A 81 24.90 6.60 -3.22
C ARG A 81 23.50 6.12 -3.62
N LYS A 82 23.36 5.66 -4.87
CA LYS A 82 22.15 4.97 -5.34
C LYS A 82 21.76 3.84 -4.38
N ARG A 83 20.45 3.73 -4.10
CA ARG A 83 19.88 2.74 -3.19
C ARG A 83 19.13 1.65 -3.95
N ASN A 84 19.04 0.48 -3.33
CA ASN A 84 18.23 -0.64 -3.79
C ASN A 84 17.60 -1.35 -2.58
N PRO A 85 16.26 -1.29 -2.38
CA PRO A 85 15.27 -0.58 -3.19
C PRO A 85 15.52 0.93 -3.32
N ILE A 86 14.96 1.52 -4.39
CA ILE A 86 14.98 2.98 -4.60
C ILE A 86 14.13 3.68 -3.54
N ILE A 87 14.51 4.91 -3.20
CA ILE A 87 13.73 5.73 -2.27
C ILE A 87 12.56 6.38 -3.01
N ARG A 88 11.38 6.34 -2.40
CA ARG A 88 10.16 7.01 -2.84
C ARG A 88 9.68 7.95 -1.74
N ILE A 89 9.10 9.07 -2.15
CA ILE A 89 8.35 9.96 -1.26
C ILE A 89 6.91 9.98 -1.74
N THR A 90 6.00 9.61 -0.86
CA THR A 90 4.57 9.47 -1.14
C THR A 90 3.79 10.32 -0.16
N ARG A 91 2.80 11.06 -0.66
CA ARG A 91 1.88 11.83 0.17
C ARG A 91 0.67 10.99 0.50
N TYR A 92 0.21 11.10 1.74
CA TYR A 92 -1.00 10.45 2.24
C TYR A 92 -1.88 11.44 3.00
N ARG A 93 -3.11 11.02 3.23
CA ARG A 93 -3.99 11.56 4.27
C ARG A 93 -3.95 10.63 5.47
N TYR A 94 -3.64 11.17 6.64
CA TYR A 94 -3.52 10.46 7.91
C TYR A 94 -3.99 11.37 9.03
N ASP A 95 -4.92 10.90 9.86
CA ASP A 95 -5.51 11.66 10.98
C ASP A 95 -6.03 13.06 10.61
N GLY A 96 -6.63 13.18 9.42
CA GLY A 96 -7.16 14.47 8.95
C GLY A 96 -6.08 15.45 8.48
N GLU A 97 -4.82 15.03 8.42
CA GLU A 97 -3.69 15.82 7.94
C GLU A 97 -3.01 15.17 6.74
N SER A 98 -2.26 15.99 6.01
CA SER A 98 -1.51 15.53 4.86
C SER A 98 -0.08 15.33 5.30
N VAL A 99 0.45 14.14 5.05
CA VAL A 99 1.76 13.73 5.52
C VAL A 99 2.59 13.22 4.35
N TYR A 100 3.90 13.30 4.47
CA TYR A 100 4.84 12.77 3.50
C TYR A 100 5.56 11.58 4.10
N TYR A 101 5.47 10.43 3.43
CA TYR A 101 6.16 9.21 3.79
C TYR A 101 7.37 9.02 2.88
N GLU A 102 8.55 8.87 3.46
CA GLU A 102 9.79 8.51 2.79
C GLU A 102 10.12 7.04 3.08
N SER A 103 10.20 6.23 2.02
CA SER A 103 10.51 4.80 2.14
C SER A 103 11.95 4.56 2.59
N ALA A 104 12.17 3.54 3.41
CA ALA A 104 13.51 3.07 3.72
C ALA A 104 14.10 2.25 2.56
N PRO A 105 15.43 2.33 2.32
CA PRO A 105 16.11 1.51 1.31
C PRO A 105 16.42 0.08 1.80
N CYS A 106 16.03 -0.31 3.01
CA CYS A 106 16.17 -1.68 3.55
C CYS A 106 15.27 -1.86 4.77
N CYS A 107 14.86 -3.09 5.07
CA CYS A 107 13.95 -3.41 6.19
C CYS A 107 14.57 -3.16 7.58
N ASP A 108 15.90 -3.16 7.70
CA ASP A 108 16.62 -2.83 8.94
C ASP A 108 16.81 -1.32 9.16
N GLN A 109 16.46 -0.52 8.16
CA GLN A 109 16.41 0.94 8.24
C GLN A 109 14.96 1.38 8.40
N GLN A 110 14.78 2.52 9.05
CA GLN A 110 13.46 3.05 9.35
C GLN A 110 12.96 3.93 8.20
N SER A 111 11.69 3.76 7.82
CA SER A 111 11.00 4.74 6.99
C SER A 111 10.71 5.99 7.80
N THR A 112 10.41 7.12 7.16
CA THR A 112 10.18 8.39 7.88
C THR A 112 8.87 9.02 7.46
N LEU A 113 8.06 9.44 8.43
CA LEU A 113 6.85 10.21 8.21
C LEU A 113 7.07 11.66 8.62
N TYR A 114 6.75 12.58 7.72
CA TYR A 114 6.86 14.02 7.91
C TYR A 114 5.49 14.69 7.91
N ASP A 115 5.35 15.77 8.68
CA ASP A 115 4.22 16.69 8.58
C ASP A 115 4.30 17.57 7.32
N LEU A 116 3.39 18.55 7.20
CA LEU A 116 3.37 19.49 6.07
C LEU A 116 4.57 20.45 6.05
N GLN A 117 5.18 20.69 7.21
CA GLN A 117 6.30 21.61 7.41
C GLN A 117 7.66 20.91 7.29
N GLY A 118 7.68 19.58 7.19
CA GLY A 118 8.88 18.77 7.06
C GLY A 118 9.46 18.28 8.39
N HIS A 119 8.73 18.40 9.50
CA HIS A 119 9.16 17.83 10.77
C HIS A 119 8.89 16.32 10.78
N VAL A 120 9.82 15.55 11.35
CA VAL A 120 9.65 14.12 11.55
C VAL A 120 8.58 13.90 12.62
N LEU A 121 7.50 13.23 12.24
CA LEU A 121 6.46 12.78 13.17
C LEU A 121 6.89 11.48 13.86
N CYS A 122 7.42 10.53 13.08
CA CYS A 122 7.72 9.17 13.51
C CYS A 122 8.36 8.32 12.40
N HIS A 123 8.69 7.09 12.77
CA HIS A 123 9.12 6.00 11.89
C HIS A 123 8.09 4.87 11.93
N PRO A 124 7.21 4.74 10.92
CA PRO A 124 6.10 3.78 10.99
C PRO A 124 6.52 2.32 10.77
N GLU A 125 7.62 2.07 10.07
CA GLU A 125 8.11 0.71 9.80
C GLU A 125 9.64 0.63 9.71
N GLY A 126 10.15 -0.59 9.56
CA GLY A 126 11.57 -0.89 9.43
C GLY A 126 12.28 -0.99 10.78
N GLY A 127 13.61 -0.92 10.77
CA GLY A 127 14.44 -1.20 11.94
C GLY A 127 14.51 -2.69 12.29
N ILE A 128 15.25 -3.04 13.34
CA ILE A 128 15.48 -4.45 13.75
C ILE A 128 14.18 -5.22 14.00
N THR A 129 13.14 -4.54 14.48
CA THR A 129 11.84 -5.15 14.76
C THR A 129 10.87 -5.12 13.57
N GLY A 130 11.19 -4.35 12.53
CA GLY A 130 10.28 -4.03 11.42
C GLY A 130 9.14 -3.06 11.79
N LYS A 131 9.03 -2.62 13.05
CA LYS A 131 7.92 -1.79 13.56
C LYS A 131 8.25 -0.30 13.66
N GLY A 132 9.41 0.10 13.12
CA GLY A 132 9.92 1.46 13.24
C GLY A 132 10.17 1.86 14.69
N ASP A 133 9.73 3.05 15.08
CA ASP A 133 9.93 3.64 16.41
C ASP A 133 8.74 3.44 17.37
N GLY A 134 7.66 2.81 16.91
CA GLY A 134 6.44 2.56 17.69
C GLY A 134 5.52 3.77 17.91
N ARG A 135 5.85 4.96 17.41
CA ARG A 135 5.02 6.18 17.57
C ARG A 135 3.85 6.23 16.60
N CYS A 136 3.98 5.57 15.44
CA CYS A 136 2.98 5.56 14.37
C CYS A 136 2.45 4.16 14.03
N GLY A 137 2.18 3.33 15.05
CA GLY A 137 1.75 1.93 14.87
C GLY A 137 0.40 1.72 14.16
N SER A 138 -0.34 2.79 13.84
CA SER A 138 -1.59 2.72 13.09
C SER A 138 -1.50 3.35 11.69
N PHE A 139 -0.33 3.85 11.30
CA PHE A 139 -0.14 4.53 10.02
C PHE A 139 -0.54 3.65 8.83
N ASP A 140 -0.04 2.42 8.77
CA ASP A 140 -0.34 1.50 7.66
C ASP A 140 -1.82 1.16 7.53
N LYS A 141 -2.57 1.20 8.63
CA LYS A 141 -4.00 0.87 8.66
C LYS A 141 -4.89 2.07 8.34
N ARG A 142 -4.42 3.29 8.61
CA ARG A 142 -5.26 4.51 8.54
C ARG A 142 -4.84 5.48 7.42
N LYS A 143 -3.67 5.29 6.81
CA LYS A 143 -3.24 6.11 5.66
C LYS A 143 -4.18 5.90 4.48
N THR A 144 -4.56 6.99 3.83
CA THR A 144 -5.44 7.00 2.67
C THR A 144 -4.94 8.00 1.63
N ASN A 145 -5.58 8.04 0.44
CA ASN A 145 -5.26 8.99 -0.63
C ASN A 145 -3.76 8.98 -0.97
N GLU A 146 -3.26 7.81 -1.37
CA GLU A 146 -1.87 7.65 -1.78
C GLU A 146 -1.58 8.47 -3.03
N GLN A 147 -0.54 9.30 -2.98
CA GLN A 147 -0.08 10.10 -4.11
C GLN A 147 1.44 10.04 -4.19
N LEU A 148 1.99 9.40 -5.22
CA LEU A 148 3.43 9.43 -5.44
C LEU A 148 3.87 10.88 -5.67
N VAL A 149 4.75 11.39 -4.81
CA VAL A 149 5.28 12.75 -4.93
C VAL A 149 6.60 12.71 -5.66
N TRP A 150 7.51 11.81 -5.27
CA TRP A 150 8.84 11.67 -5.86
C TRP A 150 9.33 10.22 -5.83
N GLN A 151 10.18 9.86 -6.79
CA GLN A 151 11.00 8.66 -6.72
C GLN A 151 12.42 8.95 -7.21
N ASP A 152 13.42 8.31 -6.60
CA ASP A 152 14.81 8.41 -7.05
C ASP A 152 14.92 7.90 -8.51
N PRO A 153 15.37 8.73 -9.46
CA PRO A 153 15.43 8.35 -10.87
C PRO A 153 16.66 7.49 -11.23
N ARG A 154 17.59 7.25 -10.29
CA ARG A 154 18.89 6.63 -10.57
C ARG A 154 18.85 5.12 -10.61
#